data_AF-A0A167MKM4-F1
#
_entry.id   AF-A0A167MKM4-F1
#
_cell.length_a   1.000
_cell.length_b   1.000
_cell.length_c   1.000
_cell.angle_alpha   90.00
_cell.angle_beta   90.00
_cell.angle_gamma   90.00
#
_symmetry.space_group_name_H-M   'P 1'
#
loop_
_entity.id
_entity.type
_entity.pdbx_description
1 polymer ?
#
loop_
_entity_poly.entity_id
_entity_poly.type
_entity_poly.pdbx_seq_one_letter_code
_entity_poly.pdbx_strand_id
1 'polypeptide(L)'
;MSANRVIKRSRNTTSERHSLISWIQKFGVTSPDVMPCTPCYNAGTADQCKLDPNGRSKRCLSCVQNSLTCDGVLVGQSLDSTLRSIDKLEDQEMEAESQLLLAQQQALAAQQKASEVLSRLARIRKQKRFLRDRGEKLFDRGIIEVDRLDSVNADLPDVGSSGVQRLESQAVENAHSVGASDVVDWNVIFSDGSQMAGDEFSQWEKAFQTVESGPSNL
;
A
#
# COMPACT_ATOMS: atom_id res chain seq x y z
N MET A 1 -68.82 40.81 29.68
CA MET A 1 -67.71 40.32 28.83
C MET A 1 -67.27 41.46 27.93
N SER A 2 -66.24 42.22 28.31
CA SER A 2 -65.74 43.34 27.51
C SER A 2 -64.58 42.88 26.65
N ALA A 3 -64.72 43.00 25.33
CA ALA A 3 -63.71 42.62 24.36
C ALA A 3 -62.54 43.61 24.36
N ASN A 4 -61.34 43.14 24.67
CA ASN A 4 -60.10 43.91 24.53
C ASN A 4 -59.79 44.13 23.05
N ARG A 5 -60.13 45.30 22.51
CA ARG A 5 -59.72 45.72 21.16
C ARG A 5 -58.25 46.15 21.20
N VAL A 6 -57.36 45.32 20.67
CA VAL A 6 -55.95 45.67 20.45
C VAL A 6 -55.86 46.67 19.30
N ILE A 7 -55.58 47.94 19.63
CA ILE A 7 -55.34 49.00 18.65
C ILE A 7 -53.91 48.80 18.11
N LYS A 8 -53.78 48.31 16.88
CA LYS A 8 -52.49 48.29 16.17
C LYS A 8 -52.06 49.75 15.93
N ARG A 9 -50.91 50.15 16.47
CA ARG A 9 -50.31 51.47 16.19
C ARG A 9 -50.19 51.66 14.68
N SER A 10 -50.77 52.75 14.15
CA SER A 10 -50.58 53.11 12.75
C SER A 10 -49.09 53.38 12.51
N ARG A 11 -48.46 52.58 11.67
CA ARG A 11 -47.06 52.78 11.30
C ARG A 11 -46.93 54.10 10.55
N ASN A 12 -46.28 55.09 11.16
CA ASN A 12 -45.91 56.39 10.57
C ASN A 12 -44.80 56.27 9.51
N THR A 13 -44.87 55.22 8.69
CA THR A 13 -43.90 54.85 7.65
C THR A 13 -43.62 56.01 6.68
N THR A 14 -44.61 56.86 6.39
CA THR A 14 -44.45 58.03 5.52
C THR A 14 -43.61 59.13 6.17
N SER A 15 -43.83 59.40 7.47
CA SER A 15 -43.05 60.41 8.20
C SER A 15 -41.61 59.95 8.39
N GLU A 16 -41.41 58.69 8.80
CA GLU A 16 -40.07 58.11 8.97
C GLU A 16 -39.30 58.10 7.64
N ARG A 17 -39.97 57.78 6.52
CA ARG A 17 -39.38 57.83 5.19
C ARG A 17 -38.96 59.26 4.81
N HIS A 18 -39.79 60.27 5.05
CA HIS A 18 -39.43 61.67 4.78
C HIS A 18 -38.26 62.16 5.66
N SER A 19 -38.26 61.81 6.95
CA SER A 19 -37.14 62.12 7.84
C SER A 19 -35.84 61.46 7.37
N LEU A 20 -35.90 60.20 6.92
CA LEU A 20 -34.74 59.48 6.39
C LEU A 20 -34.23 60.09 5.07
N ILE A 21 -35.13 60.43 4.15
CA ILE A 21 -34.78 61.12 2.89
C ILE A 21 -34.07 62.43 3.20
N SER A 22 -34.65 63.26 4.06
CA SER A 22 -34.07 64.54 4.48
C SER A 22 -32.67 64.36 5.09
N TRP A 23 -32.49 63.35 5.94
CA TRP A 23 -31.21 63.03 6.56
C TRP A 23 -30.15 62.64 5.53
N ILE A 24 -30.41 61.64 4.68
CA ILE A 24 -29.44 61.14 3.70
C ILE A 24 -29.18 62.20 2.62
N GLN A 25 -30.17 63.03 2.28
CA GLN A 25 -29.96 64.13 1.33
C GLN A 25 -29.00 65.19 1.87
N LYS A 26 -29.02 65.43 3.18
CA LYS A 26 -28.19 66.45 3.84
C LYS A 26 -26.80 65.94 4.26
N PHE A 27 -26.71 64.68 4.69
CA PHE A 27 -25.50 64.11 5.28
C PHE A 27 -24.99 62.85 4.58
N GLY A 28 -25.67 62.37 3.54
CA GLY A 28 -25.30 61.17 2.81
C GLY A 28 -24.02 61.37 2.00
N VAL A 29 -23.21 60.31 1.94
CA VAL A 29 -21.94 60.31 1.23
C VAL A 29 -22.07 59.47 -0.04
N THR A 30 -21.63 60.06 -1.15
CA THR A 30 -21.26 59.38 -2.39
C THR A 30 -19.75 59.46 -2.46
N SER A 31 -19.04 58.46 -1.92
CA SER A 31 -17.60 58.39 -2.16
C SER A 31 -17.36 57.59 -3.43
N PRO A 32 -16.29 57.89 -4.19
CA PRO A 32 -15.83 57.03 -5.28
C PRO A 32 -15.59 55.58 -4.84
N ASP A 33 -15.30 55.40 -3.54
CA ASP A 33 -14.98 54.11 -2.91
C ASP A 33 -16.22 53.34 -2.42
N VAL A 34 -17.41 53.95 -2.42
CA VAL A 34 -18.65 53.29 -2.01
C VAL A 34 -19.33 52.74 -3.26
N MET A 35 -19.30 51.41 -3.38
CA MET A 35 -19.92 50.70 -4.49
C MET A 35 -21.44 51.02 -4.53
N PRO A 36 -22.00 51.43 -5.68
CA PRO A 36 -23.42 51.66 -5.80
C PRO A 36 -24.19 50.35 -5.56
N CYS A 37 -25.36 50.44 -4.93
CA CYS A 37 -26.24 49.28 -4.81
C CYS A 37 -26.72 48.81 -6.20
N THR A 38 -27.03 47.53 -6.35
CA THR A 38 -27.38 46.91 -7.63
C THR A 38 -28.54 47.61 -8.34
N PRO A 39 -29.62 48.06 -7.65
CA PRO A 39 -30.67 48.84 -8.30
C PRO A 39 -30.19 50.17 -8.91
N CYS A 40 -29.34 50.92 -8.19
CA CYS A 40 -28.81 52.19 -8.69
C CYS A 40 -27.83 51.99 -9.84
N TYR A 41 -27.02 50.92 -9.77
CA TYR A 41 -26.11 50.54 -10.85
C TYR A 41 -26.89 50.17 -12.12
N ASN A 42 -27.88 49.29 -12.00
CA ASN A 42 -28.71 48.85 -13.14
C ASN A 42 -29.54 49.98 -13.74
N ALA A 43 -29.94 50.97 -12.93
CA ALA A 43 -30.66 52.15 -13.38
C ALA A 43 -29.77 53.24 -13.98
N GLY A 44 -28.44 53.05 -14.03
CA GLY A 44 -27.49 54.06 -14.52
C GLY A 44 -27.42 55.31 -13.62
N THR A 45 -27.81 55.20 -12.36
CA THR A 45 -27.86 56.31 -11.37
C THR A 45 -26.89 56.07 -10.21
N ALA A 46 -25.75 55.44 -10.50
CA ALA A 46 -24.71 55.12 -9.53
C ALA A 46 -24.24 56.35 -8.73
N ASP A 47 -24.05 57.48 -9.41
CA ASP A 47 -23.59 58.75 -8.82
C ASP A 47 -24.60 59.36 -7.82
N GLN A 48 -25.84 58.89 -7.84
CA GLN A 48 -26.92 59.33 -6.94
C GLN A 48 -27.15 58.34 -5.78
N CYS A 49 -26.40 57.24 -5.74
CA CYS A 49 -26.48 56.22 -4.70
C CYS A 49 -25.81 56.68 -3.40
N LYS A 50 -26.47 57.59 -2.68
CA LYS A 50 -26.01 58.12 -1.38
C LYS A 50 -26.41 57.22 -0.23
N LEU A 51 -25.47 56.81 0.60
CA LEU A 51 -25.72 56.04 1.82
C LEU A 51 -25.52 56.94 3.06
N ASP A 52 -26.15 56.57 4.18
CA ASP A 52 -25.88 57.23 5.46
C ASP A 52 -24.47 56.83 5.94
N PRO A 53 -23.55 57.79 6.14
CA PRO A 53 -22.17 57.48 6.54
C PRO A 53 -22.07 56.77 7.90
N ASN A 54 -23.08 56.94 8.76
CA ASN A 54 -23.11 56.33 10.08
C ASN A 54 -23.77 54.94 10.08
N GLY A 55 -24.18 54.42 8.92
CA GLY A 55 -24.77 53.09 8.80
C GLY A 55 -26.12 52.89 9.51
N ARG A 56 -26.85 53.96 9.87
CA ARG A 56 -28.17 53.84 10.54
C ARG A 56 -29.24 53.30 9.61
N SER A 57 -29.06 53.51 8.30
CA SER A 57 -29.90 52.95 7.25
C SER A 57 -29.09 52.03 6.37
N LYS A 58 -29.64 50.82 6.12
CA LYS A 58 -29.11 49.88 5.12
C LYS A 58 -29.49 50.27 3.68
N ARG A 59 -30.29 51.33 3.50
CA ARG A 59 -30.84 51.76 2.22
C ARG A 59 -30.23 53.10 1.78
N CYS A 60 -29.90 53.19 0.50
CA CYS A 60 -29.46 54.43 -0.13
C CYS A 60 -30.63 55.38 -0.43
N LEU A 61 -30.32 56.65 -0.66
CA LEU A 61 -31.31 57.71 -0.93
C LEU A 61 -32.26 57.36 -2.07
N SER A 62 -31.71 56.93 -3.21
CA SER A 62 -32.50 56.61 -4.41
C SER A 62 -33.45 55.44 -4.16
N CYS A 63 -33.00 54.37 -3.49
CA CYS A 63 -33.89 53.26 -3.13
C CYS A 63 -34.95 53.66 -2.11
N VAL A 64 -34.65 54.55 -1.15
CA VAL A 64 -35.64 55.08 -0.21
C VAL A 64 -36.65 55.98 -0.93
N GLN A 65 -36.25 56.76 -1.93
CA GLN A 65 -37.15 57.60 -2.73
C GLN A 65 -38.05 56.77 -3.64
N ASN A 66 -37.50 55.75 -4.29
CA ASN A 66 -38.20 54.91 -5.26
C ASN A 66 -38.92 53.70 -4.64
N SER A 67 -38.86 53.54 -3.32
CA SER A 67 -39.45 52.39 -2.60
C SER A 67 -38.82 51.04 -2.96
N LEU A 68 -37.59 51.04 -3.46
CA LEU A 68 -36.88 49.85 -3.90
C LEU A 68 -36.12 49.20 -2.73
N THR A 69 -35.89 47.89 -2.85
CA THR A 69 -35.00 47.15 -1.95
C THR A 69 -33.56 47.51 -2.27
N CYS A 70 -32.81 47.98 -1.27
CA CYS A 70 -31.40 48.34 -1.42
C CYS A 70 -30.52 47.22 -0.84
N ASP A 71 -29.50 46.83 -1.59
CA ASP A 71 -28.51 45.79 -1.24
C ASP A 71 -27.10 46.34 -1.02
N GLY A 72 -26.87 47.66 -1.16
CA GLY A 72 -25.52 48.25 -1.09
C GLY A 72 -24.71 47.94 0.18
N VAL A 73 -25.36 47.72 1.34
CA VAL A 73 -24.67 47.31 2.59
C VAL A 73 -24.44 45.79 2.66
N LEU A 74 -25.23 45.00 1.94
CA LEU A 74 -25.12 43.53 1.91
C LEU A 74 -23.98 43.06 1.00
N VAL A 75 -23.64 43.82 -0.05
CA VAL A 75 -22.56 43.46 -0.98
C VAL A 75 -21.20 43.41 -0.29
N GLY A 76 -20.87 44.40 0.57
CA GLY A 76 -19.62 44.40 1.33
C GLY A 76 -19.52 43.22 2.30
N GLN A 77 -20.57 42.95 3.07
CA GLN A 77 -20.62 41.80 3.98
C GLN A 77 -20.52 40.46 3.24
N SER A 78 -21.17 40.36 2.07
CA SER A 78 -21.08 39.18 1.22
C SER A 78 -19.68 39.00 0.66
N LEU A 79 -19.00 40.07 0.25
CA LEU A 79 -17.64 40.02 -0.27
C LEU A 79 -16.64 39.61 0.82
N ASP A 80 -16.75 40.19 2.02
CA ASP A 80 -15.92 39.81 3.18
C ASP A 80 -16.10 38.33 3.55
N SER A 81 -17.34 37.82 3.48
CA SER A 81 -17.63 36.41 3.70
C SER A 81 -17.01 35.52 2.62
N THR A 82 -17.05 35.95 1.36
CA THR A 82 -16.42 35.24 0.24
C THR A 82 -14.90 35.23 0.39
N LEU A 83 -14.27 36.35 0.73
CA LEU A 83 -12.82 36.43 0.95
C LEU A 83 -12.36 35.48 2.05
N ARG A 84 -13.03 35.47 3.22
CA ARG A 84 -12.73 34.50 4.29
C ARG A 84 -12.90 33.05 3.86
N SER A 85 -13.85 32.79 2.95
CA SER A 85 -14.08 31.45 2.41
C SER A 85 -12.96 31.05 1.44
N ILE A 86 -12.43 32.01 0.67
CA ILE A 86 -11.27 31.82 -0.19
C ILE A 86 -10.03 31.53 0.66
N ASP A 87 -9.73 32.38 1.65
CA ASP A 87 -8.57 32.16 2.55
C ASP A 87 -8.61 30.77 3.20
N LYS A 88 -9.79 30.34 3.65
CA LYS A 88 -9.98 29.01 4.22
C LYS A 88 -9.74 27.89 3.21
N LEU A 89 -10.10 28.09 1.94
CA LEU A 89 -9.86 27.11 0.88
C LEU A 89 -8.38 27.06 0.51
N GLU A 90 -7.67 28.19 0.50
CA GLU A 90 -6.23 28.26 0.26
C GLU A 90 -5.46 27.49 1.36
N ASP A 91 -5.84 27.66 2.63
CA ASP A 91 -5.27 26.89 3.74
C ASP A 91 -5.49 25.38 3.56
N GLN A 92 -6.69 24.98 3.13
CA GLN A 92 -7.04 23.58 2.87
C GLN A 92 -6.30 23.01 1.66
N GLU A 93 -6.10 23.80 0.62
CA GLU A 93 -5.31 23.44 -0.56
C GLU A 93 -3.85 23.18 -0.16
N MET A 94 -3.24 24.10 0.59
CA MET A 94 -1.86 23.95 1.06
C MET A 94 -1.67 22.70 1.94
N GLU A 95 -2.62 22.41 2.83
CA GLU A 95 -2.59 21.19 3.64
C GLU A 95 -2.71 19.93 2.77
N ALA A 96 -3.63 19.91 1.81
CA ALA A 96 -3.80 18.80 0.87
C ALA A 96 -2.56 18.58 -0.02
N GLU A 97 -1.92 19.65 -0.49
CA GLU A 97 -0.67 19.59 -1.25
C GLU A 97 0.46 18.98 -0.41
N SER A 98 0.58 19.37 0.85
CA SER A 98 1.59 18.80 1.76
C SER A 98 1.39 17.30 1.99
N GLN A 99 0.14 16.86 2.14
CA GLN A 99 -0.23 15.45 2.29
C GLN A 99 0.05 14.67 1.01
N LEU A 100 -0.24 15.25 -0.15
CA LEU A 100 0.04 14.64 -1.45
C LEU A 100 1.55 14.42 -1.63
N LEU A 101 2.37 15.41 -1.30
CA LEU A 101 3.83 15.33 -1.41
C LEU A 101 4.39 14.23 -0.50
N LEU A 102 3.90 14.12 0.74
CA LEU A 102 4.29 13.04 1.64
C LEU A 102 3.88 11.66 1.10
N ALA A 103 2.66 11.51 0.60
CA ALA A 103 2.18 10.27 0.01
C ALA A 103 3.00 9.86 -1.22
N GLN A 104 3.38 10.82 -2.07
CA GLN A 104 4.22 10.59 -3.24
C GLN A 104 5.62 10.09 -2.85
N GLN A 105 6.25 10.70 -1.83
CA GLN A 105 7.55 10.25 -1.33
C GLN A 105 7.49 8.82 -0.78
N GLN A 106 6.43 8.49 -0.02
CA GLN A 106 6.22 7.15 0.50
C GLN A 106 6.03 6.13 -0.63
N ALA A 107 5.26 6.48 -1.66
CA ALA A 107 5.05 5.61 -2.82
C ALA A 107 6.36 5.33 -3.58
N LEU A 108 7.20 6.35 -3.78
CA LEU A 108 8.51 6.19 -4.40
C LEU A 108 9.44 5.28 -3.56
N ALA A 109 9.47 5.47 -2.24
CA ALA A 109 10.26 4.61 -1.36
C ALA A 109 9.78 3.15 -1.38
N ALA A 110 8.46 2.93 -1.42
CA ALA A 110 7.87 1.59 -1.57
C ALA A 110 8.23 0.96 -2.92
N GLN A 111 8.20 1.74 -4.01
CA GLN A 111 8.59 1.28 -5.35
C GLN A 111 10.07 0.87 -5.40
N GLN A 112 10.95 1.64 -4.76
CA GLN A 112 12.38 1.31 -4.67
C GLN A 112 12.58 -0.05 -3.97
N LYS A 113 11.98 -0.24 -2.79
CA LYS A 113 12.03 -1.52 -2.06
C LYS A 113 11.48 -2.68 -2.90
N ALA A 114 10.37 -2.47 -3.60
CA ALA A 114 9.80 -3.48 -4.47
C ALA A 114 10.78 -3.87 -5.60
N SER A 115 11.44 -2.89 -6.22
CA SER A 115 12.41 -3.14 -7.28
C SER A 115 13.65 -3.90 -6.79
N GLU A 116 14.14 -3.60 -5.58
CA GLU A 116 15.21 -4.35 -4.92
C GLU A 116 14.82 -5.82 -4.70
N VAL A 117 13.64 -6.07 -4.14
CA VAL A 117 13.14 -7.44 -3.90
C VAL A 117 12.97 -8.19 -5.21
N LEU A 118 12.43 -7.54 -6.26
CA LEU A 118 12.29 -8.14 -7.58
C LEU A 118 13.65 -8.51 -8.18
N SER A 119 14.65 -7.64 -8.06
CA SER A 119 16.01 -7.91 -8.54
C SER A 119 16.65 -9.11 -7.82
N ARG A 120 16.47 -9.19 -6.50
CA ARG A 120 16.94 -10.32 -5.67
C ARG A 120 16.24 -11.62 -6.08
N LEU A 121 14.93 -11.58 -6.26
CA LEU A 121 14.14 -12.72 -6.71
C LEU A 121 14.59 -13.22 -8.09
N ALA A 122 14.84 -12.30 -9.03
CA ALA A 122 15.34 -12.63 -10.36
C ALA A 122 16.69 -13.35 -10.29
N ARG A 123 17.61 -12.87 -9.43
CA ARG A 123 18.92 -13.52 -9.20
C ARG A 123 18.76 -14.92 -8.61
N ILE A 124 17.94 -15.09 -7.59
CA ILE A 124 17.66 -16.40 -6.96
C ILE A 124 17.08 -17.37 -8.00
N ARG A 125 16.10 -16.92 -8.82
CA ARG A 125 15.53 -17.74 -9.89
C ARG A 125 16.58 -18.16 -10.91
N LYS A 126 17.51 -17.27 -11.27
CA LYS A 126 18.63 -17.59 -12.17
C LYS A 126 19.56 -18.64 -11.55
N GLN A 127 19.93 -18.47 -10.29
CA GLN A 127 20.76 -19.44 -9.56
C GLN A 127 20.08 -20.81 -9.44
N LYS A 128 18.78 -20.85 -9.10
CA LYS A 128 17.99 -22.08 -9.04
C LYS A 128 17.99 -22.81 -10.38
N ARG A 129 17.74 -22.09 -11.49
CA ARG A 129 17.78 -22.70 -12.83
C ARG A 129 19.15 -23.26 -13.17
N PHE A 130 20.22 -22.51 -12.86
CA PHE A 130 21.59 -22.96 -13.08
C PHE A 130 21.93 -24.23 -12.28
N LEU A 131 21.56 -24.28 -11.00
CA LEU A 131 21.80 -25.47 -10.17
C LEU A 131 20.99 -26.68 -10.64
N ARG A 132 19.75 -26.47 -11.09
CA ARG A 132 18.92 -27.53 -11.68
C ARG A 132 19.57 -28.10 -12.95
N ASP A 133 19.96 -27.24 -13.89
CA ASP A 133 20.64 -27.65 -15.13
C ASP A 133 21.97 -28.36 -14.85
N ARG A 134 22.73 -27.89 -13.86
CA ARG A 134 23.94 -28.57 -13.41
C ARG A 134 23.64 -29.94 -12.79
N GLY A 135 22.60 -30.05 -11.97
CA GLY A 135 22.18 -31.30 -11.35
C GLY A 135 21.73 -32.33 -12.38
N GLU A 136 20.94 -31.92 -13.37
CA GLU A 136 20.52 -32.75 -14.50
C GLU A 136 21.72 -33.30 -15.27
N LYS A 137 22.70 -32.45 -15.62
CA LYS A 137 23.95 -32.89 -16.27
C LYS A 137 24.79 -33.85 -15.44
N LEU A 138 24.81 -33.71 -14.11
CA LEU A 138 25.53 -34.62 -13.22
C LEU A 138 24.79 -35.96 -13.11
N PHE A 139 23.46 -35.93 -13.04
CA PHE A 139 22.60 -37.10 -13.04
C PHE A 139 22.77 -37.91 -14.34
N ASP A 140 22.70 -37.25 -15.50
CA ASP A 140 22.90 -37.89 -16.80
C ASP A 140 24.27 -38.57 -16.91
N ARG A 141 25.32 -37.91 -16.41
CA ARG A 141 26.68 -38.48 -16.38
C ARG A 141 26.78 -39.67 -15.44
N GLY A 142 26.15 -39.58 -14.26
CA GLY A 142 26.11 -40.68 -13.29
C GLY A 142 25.41 -41.91 -13.86
N ILE A 143 24.29 -41.73 -14.57
CA ILE A 143 23.60 -42.82 -15.28
C ILE A 143 24.53 -43.45 -16.31
N ILE A 144 25.19 -42.65 -17.15
CA ILE A 144 26.12 -43.17 -18.18
C ILE A 144 27.27 -43.96 -17.54
N GLU A 145 27.77 -43.51 -16.39
CA GLU A 145 28.84 -44.21 -15.66
C GLU A 145 28.35 -45.54 -15.07
N VAL A 146 27.15 -45.55 -14.47
CA VAL A 146 26.51 -46.78 -13.98
C VAL A 146 26.24 -47.76 -15.11
N ASP A 147 25.63 -47.32 -16.21
CA ASP A 147 25.37 -48.15 -17.40
C ASP A 147 26.68 -48.72 -17.97
N ARG A 148 27.76 -47.93 -17.95
CA ARG A 148 29.08 -48.41 -18.37
C ARG A 148 29.63 -49.48 -17.42
N LEU A 149 29.52 -49.29 -16.11
CA LEU A 149 29.95 -50.29 -15.13
C LEU A 149 29.13 -51.58 -15.25
N ASP A 150 27.82 -51.47 -15.46
CA ASP A 150 26.93 -52.63 -15.68
C ASP A 150 27.30 -53.37 -16.97
N SER A 151 27.65 -52.65 -18.05
CA SER A 151 28.12 -53.29 -19.29
C SER A 151 29.45 -54.04 -19.10
N VAL A 152 30.41 -53.45 -18.37
CA VAL A 152 31.67 -54.12 -18.02
C VAL A 152 31.43 -55.34 -17.13
N ASN A 153 30.50 -55.25 -16.18
CA ASN A 153 30.11 -56.37 -15.33
C ASN A 153 29.41 -57.49 -16.12
N ALA A 154 28.63 -57.14 -17.14
CA ALA A 154 27.97 -58.11 -18.02
C ALA A 154 28.95 -58.83 -18.97
N ASP A 155 30.02 -58.15 -19.38
CA ASP A 155 31.07 -58.71 -20.24
C ASP A 155 32.08 -59.58 -19.46
N LEU A 156 32.13 -59.46 -18.12
CA LEU A 156 32.88 -60.38 -17.29
C LEU A 156 32.17 -61.75 -17.30
N PRO A 157 32.92 -62.86 -17.45
CA PRO A 157 32.32 -64.18 -17.33
C PRO A 157 31.66 -64.30 -15.96
N ASP A 158 30.41 -64.79 -15.92
CA ASP A 158 29.71 -65.21 -14.70
C ASP A 158 30.48 -66.39 -14.09
N VAL A 159 31.63 -66.09 -13.49
CA VAL A 159 32.21 -66.91 -12.43
C VAL A 159 31.25 -66.67 -11.28
N GLY A 160 30.09 -67.36 -11.32
CA GLY A 160 29.01 -67.13 -10.38
C GLY A 160 29.53 -67.06 -8.95
N SER A 161 28.81 -66.36 -8.07
CA SER A 161 29.24 -66.06 -6.68
C SER A 161 30.02 -67.19 -5.99
N SER A 162 29.66 -68.46 -6.23
CA SER A 162 30.39 -69.68 -5.85
C SER A 162 31.87 -69.77 -6.29
N GLY A 163 32.22 -69.44 -7.53
CA GLY A 163 33.58 -69.56 -8.06
C GLY A 163 34.52 -68.49 -7.52
N VAL A 164 34.03 -67.26 -7.36
CA VAL A 164 34.79 -66.16 -6.72
C VAL A 164 34.97 -66.44 -5.23
N GLN A 165 33.91 -66.85 -4.53
CA GLN A 165 33.99 -67.26 -3.12
C GLN A 165 35.02 -68.38 -2.89
N ARG A 166 35.04 -69.39 -3.77
CA ARG A 166 36.03 -70.49 -3.66
C ARG A 166 37.46 -70.01 -3.84
N LEU A 167 37.71 -69.08 -4.77
CA LEU A 167 39.04 -68.51 -4.97
C LEU A 167 39.47 -67.62 -3.81
N GLU A 168 38.55 -66.85 -3.24
CA GLU A 168 38.80 -66.01 -2.06
C GLU A 168 39.11 -66.86 -0.83
N SER A 169 38.31 -67.87 -0.53
CA SER A 169 38.57 -68.80 0.58
C SER A 169 39.89 -69.54 0.40
N GLN A 170 40.20 -69.99 -0.83
CA GLN A 170 41.48 -70.63 -1.12
C GLN A 170 42.67 -69.66 -1.01
N ALA A 171 42.48 -68.38 -1.35
CA ALA A 171 43.51 -67.36 -1.16
C ALA A 171 43.77 -67.08 0.33
N VAL A 172 42.73 -67.08 1.17
CA VAL A 172 42.88 -66.97 2.63
C VAL A 172 43.63 -68.19 3.18
N GLU A 173 43.23 -69.42 2.81
CA GLU A 173 43.95 -70.64 3.22
C GLU A 173 45.44 -70.61 2.83
N ASN A 174 45.74 -70.15 1.61
CA ASN A 174 47.12 -69.99 1.16
C ASN A 174 47.86 -68.93 1.98
N ALA A 175 47.24 -67.80 2.33
CA ALA A 175 47.86 -66.78 3.16
C ALA A 175 48.17 -67.29 4.59
N HIS A 176 47.27 -68.07 5.18
CA HIS A 176 47.50 -68.76 6.45
C HIS A 176 48.67 -69.75 6.35
N SER A 177 48.77 -70.48 5.24
CA SER A 177 49.86 -71.45 5.02
C SER A 177 51.26 -70.79 4.94
N VAL A 178 51.32 -69.50 4.58
CA VAL A 178 52.54 -68.69 4.50
C VAL A 178 52.77 -67.89 5.81
N GLY A 179 51.90 -68.06 6.81
CA GLY A 179 52.08 -67.49 8.16
C GLY A 179 51.31 -66.20 8.44
N ALA A 180 50.39 -65.79 7.56
CA ALA A 180 49.53 -64.63 7.80
C ALA A 180 48.27 -65.03 8.58
N SER A 181 48.39 -65.12 9.91
CA SER A 181 47.30 -65.55 10.81
C SER A 181 46.17 -64.54 11.00
N ASP A 182 46.40 -63.27 10.66
CA ASP A 182 45.43 -62.18 10.87
C ASP A 182 44.45 -62.00 9.69
N VAL A 183 44.53 -62.85 8.66
CA VAL A 183 43.65 -62.78 7.49
C VAL A 183 42.36 -63.54 7.77
N VAL A 184 41.23 -62.85 7.86
CA VAL A 184 39.94 -63.45 8.17
C VAL A 184 39.17 -63.75 6.88
N ASP A 185 38.66 -64.98 6.74
CA ASP A 185 37.71 -65.32 5.68
C ASP A 185 36.31 -64.84 6.06
N TRP A 186 35.89 -63.73 5.47
CA TRP A 186 34.56 -63.16 5.69
C TRP A 186 33.45 -64.02 5.09
N ASN A 187 33.73 -64.85 4.08
CA ASN A 187 32.72 -65.73 3.50
C ASN A 187 32.27 -66.79 4.52
N VAL A 188 33.16 -67.26 5.40
CA VAL A 188 32.82 -68.19 6.51
C VAL A 188 31.96 -67.50 7.58
N ILE A 189 32.16 -66.20 7.81
CA ILE A 189 31.40 -65.43 8.81
C ILE A 189 29.96 -65.18 8.36
N PHE A 190 29.74 -64.91 7.08
CA PHE A 190 28.42 -64.55 6.56
C PHE A 190 27.65 -65.71 5.90
N SER A 191 28.28 -66.87 5.67
CA SER A 191 27.60 -68.03 5.07
C SER A 191 26.65 -68.77 6.03
N ASP A 192 26.82 -68.62 7.34
CA ASP A 192 25.90 -69.19 8.36
C ASP A 192 24.93 -68.13 8.96
N GLY A 193 24.92 -66.91 8.41
CA GLY A 193 24.26 -65.73 8.98
C GLY A 193 22.97 -65.32 8.29
N SER A 194 22.04 -66.24 8.06
CA SER A 194 20.66 -65.90 7.67
C SER A 194 19.86 -65.40 8.89
N GLN A 195 20.17 -64.18 9.36
CA GLN A 195 19.28 -63.26 10.12
C GLN A 195 20.11 -62.11 10.70
N MET A 196 20.29 -61.03 9.93
CA MET A 196 20.44 -59.72 10.56
C MET A 196 19.02 -59.17 10.75
N ALA A 197 18.64 -58.97 12.01
CA ALA A 197 17.33 -58.51 12.43
C ALA A 197 16.98 -57.17 11.76
N GLY A 198 15.84 -57.13 11.07
CA GLY A 198 15.29 -55.94 10.40
C GLY A 198 14.79 -54.82 11.32
N ASP A 199 15.21 -54.81 12.59
CA ASP A 199 14.67 -53.89 13.59
C ASP A 199 15.51 -52.61 13.79
N GLU A 200 16.77 -52.57 13.37
CA GLU A 200 17.58 -51.34 13.50
C GLU A 200 17.34 -50.31 12.38
N PHE A 201 16.98 -50.74 11.17
CA PHE A 201 16.69 -49.81 10.06
C PHE A 201 15.39 -49.01 10.29
N SER A 202 14.42 -49.62 10.98
CA SER A 202 13.13 -49.00 11.31
C SER A 202 13.22 -47.86 12.33
N GLN A 203 14.28 -47.81 13.15
CA GLN A 203 14.50 -46.70 14.09
C GLN A 203 15.01 -45.43 13.40
N TRP A 204 15.83 -45.57 12.36
CA TRP A 204 16.36 -44.42 11.61
C TRP A 204 15.30 -43.78 10.70
N GLU A 205 14.40 -44.58 10.13
CA GLU A 205 13.32 -44.08 9.24
C GLU A 205 12.27 -43.26 10.01
N LYS A 206 11.98 -43.63 11.27
CA LYS A 206 11.10 -42.84 12.16
C LYS A 206 11.71 -41.51 12.59
N ALA A 207 13.03 -41.44 12.75
CA ALA A 207 13.72 -40.20 13.11
C ALA A 207 13.67 -39.14 11.99
N PHE A 208 13.69 -39.58 10.72
CA PHE A 208 13.59 -38.67 9.57
C PHE A 208 12.17 -38.10 9.37
N GLN A 209 11.12 -38.88 9.61
CA GLN A 209 9.73 -38.40 9.50
C GLN A 209 9.35 -37.38 10.59
N THR A 210 9.98 -37.41 11.76
CA THR A 210 9.71 -36.43 12.82
C THR A 210 10.31 -35.03 12.59
N VAL A 211 11.20 -34.87 11.60
CA VAL A 211 11.84 -33.56 11.31
C VAL A 211 11.04 -32.72 10.31
N GLU A 212 10.16 -33.32 9.49
CA GLU A 212 9.35 -32.59 8.50
C GLU A 212 8.04 -32.00 9.05
N SER A 213 7.67 -32.30 10.30
CA SER A 213 6.48 -31.75 10.96
C SER A 213 6.84 -30.89 12.18
N GLY A 214 7.60 -29.81 11.94
CA GLY A 214 7.74 -28.69 12.87
C GLY A 214 6.68 -27.60 12.59
N PRO A 215 6.06 -26.99 13.61
CA PRO A 215 4.86 -26.18 13.45
C PRO A 215 5.14 -24.87 12.70
N SER A 216 4.34 -24.62 11.66
CA SER A 216 4.14 -23.29 11.09
C SER A 216 3.39 -22.44 12.11
N ASN A 217 4.13 -21.62 12.87
CA ASN A 217 3.55 -20.53 13.64
C ASN A 217 4.18 -19.22 13.17
N LEU A 218 3.29 -18.36 12.63
CA LEU A 218 3.22 -16.90 12.72
C LEU A 218 4.53 -16.11 12.89
#